data_AF-A0A2D4XCP6-F1
#
_entry.id   AF-A0A2D4XCP6-F1
#
_cell.length_a   1.000
_cell.length_b   1.000
_cell.length_c   1.000
_cell.angle_alpha   90.00
_cell.angle_beta   90.00
_cell.angle_gamma   90.00
#
_symmetry.space_group_name_H-M   'P 1'
#
loop_
_entity.id
_entity.type
_entity.pdbx_description
1 polymer ?
#
loop_
_entity_poly.entity_id
_entity_poly.type
_entity_poly.pdbx_seq_one_letter_code
_entity_poly.pdbx_strand_id
1 'polypeptide(L)' 'ERKESADFSKIEGDDWWEKGYEGEAGKQSVTSDSAAESCGNAHCSNPVTAFDFRCFTCRKRFCQDHAGGNIECSECSK' A
#
# COMPACT_ATOMS: atom_id res chain seq x y z
N GLU A 1 6.01 -53.78 -17.39
CA GLU A 1 6.59 -52.45 -17.09
C GLU A 1 5.98 -51.43 -18.05
N ARG A 2 5.15 -50.51 -17.55
CA ARG A 2 4.40 -49.56 -18.38
C ARG A 2 5.22 -48.26 -18.49
N LYS A 3 5.75 -47.97 -19.68
CA LYS A 3 6.38 -46.68 -19.98
C LYS A 3 5.28 -45.65 -20.24
N GLU A 4 4.94 -44.85 -19.23
CA GLU A 4 4.17 -43.62 -19.41
C GLU A 4 5.17 -42.45 -19.46
N SER A 5 5.63 -42.12 -20.65
CA SER A 5 6.29 -40.84 -20.90
C SER A 5 5.20 -39.80 -21.14
N ALA A 6 4.63 -39.27 -20.06
CA ALA A 6 3.82 -38.08 -20.12
C ALA A 6 4.76 -36.89 -20.33
N ASP A 7 4.80 -36.39 -21.56
CA ASP A 7 5.49 -35.16 -21.93
C ASP A 7 4.74 -33.99 -21.28
N PHE A 8 5.27 -33.51 -20.15
CA PHE A 8 4.71 -32.39 -19.38
C PHE A 8 5.30 -31.04 -19.83
N SER A 9 5.85 -30.95 -21.05
CA SER A 9 6.71 -29.83 -21.44
C SER A 9 5.97 -28.59 -21.96
N LYS A 10 4.70 -28.39 -21.60
CA LYS A 10 4.02 -27.14 -21.93
C LYS A 10 2.90 -26.79 -20.96
N ILE A 11 3.28 -26.31 -19.79
CA ILE A 11 2.40 -25.42 -19.03
C ILE A 11 2.56 -24.03 -19.65
N GLU A 12 1.58 -23.64 -20.46
CA GLU A 12 1.42 -22.26 -20.92
C GLU A 12 0.78 -21.48 -19.76
N GLY A 13 1.56 -20.71 -18.98
CA GLY A 13 0.96 -19.88 -17.93
C GLY A 13 1.81 -19.29 -16.80
N ASP A 14 3.12 -19.54 -16.71
CA ASP A 14 3.87 -19.21 -15.48
C ASP A 14 4.72 -17.93 -15.54
N ASP A 15 4.74 -17.21 -16.66
CA ASP A 15 5.63 -16.05 -16.86
C ASP A 15 5.00 -14.69 -16.53
N TRP A 16 3.75 -14.65 -16.07
CA TRP A 16 3.02 -13.40 -15.80
C TRP A 16 3.66 -12.55 -14.68
N TRP A 17 4.41 -13.17 -13.76
CA TRP A 17 5.10 -12.50 -12.64
C TRP A 17 6.61 -12.38 -12.84
N GLU A 18 7.22 -13.20 -13.71
CA GLU A 18 8.66 -13.21 -13.96
C GLU A 18 9.09 -12.14 -14.97
N LYS A 19 8.16 -11.73 -15.85
CA LYS A 19 8.36 -10.56 -16.69
C LYS A 19 8.27 -9.33 -15.81
N GLY A 20 9.40 -9.02 -15.16
CA GLY A 20 9.58 -7.86 -14.32
C GLY A 20 8.93 -6.66 -14.98
N TYR A 21 8.19 -5.90 -14.18
CA TYR A 21 7.66 -4.62 -14.59
C TYR A 21 8.84 -3.72 -14.95
N GLU A 22 9.27 -3.74 -16.21
CA GLU A 22 9.96 -2.62 -16.85
C GLU A 22 8.91 -1.53 -17.03
N GLY A 23 8.47 -0.98 -15.90
CA GLY A 23 7.81 0.30 -15.90
C GLY A 23 8.80 1.32 -16.40
N GLU A 24 8.68 1.67 -17.68
CA GLU A 24 8.98 3.02 -18.10
C GLU A 24 8.45 3.97 -17.03
N ALA A 25 9.29 4.94 -16.66
CA ALA A 25 9.07 5.97 -15.65
C ALA A 25 7.80 6.80 -15.92
N GLY A 26 6.64 6.18 -15.76
CA GLY A 26 5.33 6.78 -15.85
C GLY A 26 4.87 7.07 -14.44
N LYS A 27 5.36 8.18 -13.88
CA LYS A 27 4.75 9.01 -12.82
C LYS A 27 3.54 8.38 -12.11
N GLN A 28 3.76 7.28 -11.42
CA GLN A 28 3.12 7.01 -10.16
C GLN A 28 4.28 6.70 -9.26
N SER A 29 4.87 7.78 -8.77
CA SER A 29 5.37 7.72 -7.43
C SER A 29 4.18 7.21 -6.59
N VAL A 30 4.12 5.89 -6.38
CA VAL A 30 4.10 5.44 -5.01
C VAL A 30 5.39 6.02 -4.44
N THR A 31 5.34 7.32 -4.12
CA THR A 31 6.06 7.80 -2.98
C THR A 31 5.47 6.90 -1.91
N SER A 32 6.17 5.80 -1.62
CA SER A 32 6.35 5.41 -0.24
C SER A 32 6.86 6.68 0.37
N ASP A 33 5.91 7.51 0.77
CA ASP A 33 6.10 8.84 1.23
C ASP A 33 6.75 8.60 2.57
N SER A 34 8.08 8.47 2.55
CA SER A 34 8.91 8.58 3.73
C SER A 34 8.76 9.99 4.35
N ALA A 35 7.92 10.86 3.76
CA ALA A 35 7.42 12.11 4.33
C ALA A 35 6.07 11.97 5.09
N ALA A 36 5.42 10.80 5.10
CA ALA A 36 4.16 10.53 5.81
C ALA A 36 4.34 9.66 7.06
N GLU A 37 5.52 9.71 7.69
CA GLU A 37 5.75 9.18 9.04
C GLU A 37 5.37 10.21 10.12
N SER A 38 4.81 11.35 9.75
CA SER A 38 4.32 12.38 10.67
C SER A 38 2.79 12.42 10.69
N CYS A 39 2.22 12.76 11.84
CA CYS A 39 0.79 13.00 11.97
C CYS A 39 0.31 14.09 11.00
N GLY A 40 -0.78 13.84 10.28
CA GLY A 40 -1.38 14.74 9.29
C GLY A 40 -2.11 15.96 9.87
N ASN A 41 -1.97 16.19 11.18
CA ASN A 41 -2.46 17.39 11.85
C ASN A 41 -1.37 18.47 11.80
N ALA A 42 -1.70 19.67 11.33
CA ALA A 42 -0.76 20.79 11.19
C ALA A 42 -0.06 21.18 12.50
N HIS A 43 -0.67 20.87 13.65
CA HIS A 43 -0.11 21.15 14.98
C HIS A 43 0.52 19.94 15.66
N CYS A 44 0.72 18.83 14.93
CA CYS A 44 1.28 17.61 15.49
C CYS A 44 2.40 17.07 14.61
N SER A 45 3.57 16.91 15.22
CA SER A 45 4.74 16.27 14.59
C SER A 45 5.00 14.88 15.15
N ASN A 46 4.01 14.26 15.81
CA ASN A 46 4.17 12.92 16.35
C ASN A 46 4.37 11.90 15.23
N PRO A 47 5.24 10.91 15.44
CA PRO A 47 5.45 9.85 14.48
C PRO A 47 4.17 9.00 14.32
N VAL A 48 3.88 8.58 13.08
CA VAL A 48 2.84 7.60 12.77
C VAL A 48 3.48 6.28 12.38
N THR A 49 3.01 5.19 12.97
CA THR A 49 3.52 3.82 12.72
C THR A 49 2.66 3.13 11.66
N ALA A 50 2.97 1.89 11.29
CA ALA A 50 2.12 1.11 10.37
C ALA A 50 0.68 0.87 10.88
N PHE A 51 0.43 1.05 12.18
CA PHE A 51 -0.87 0.87 12.82
C PHE A 51 -1.56 2.18 13.17
N ASP A 52 -1.22 3.24 12.45
CA ASP A 52 -1.84 4.55 12.62
C ASP A 52 -3.28 4.59 12.13
N PHE A 53 -4.00 5.63 12.55
CA PHE A 53 -5.32 5.91 12.02
C PHE A 53 -5.20 6.63 10.67
N ARG A 54 -5.83 6.07 9.64
CA ARG A 54 -5.92 6.71 8.32
C ARG A 54 -7.35 7.17 8.06
N CYS A 55 -7.53 8.47 7.88
CA CYS A 55 -8.83 9.04 7.54
C CYS A 55 -9.29 8.54 6.17
N PHE A 56 -10.52 8.05 6.06
CA PHE A 56 -11.05 7.54 4.80
C PHE A 56 -11.21 8.64 3.73
N THR A 57 -11.55 9.86 4.17
CA THR A 57 -11.89 10.99 3.30
C THR A 57 -10.64 11.69 2.77
N CYS A 58 -9.73 12.13 3.64
CA CYS A 58 -8.51 12.82 3.22
C CYS A 58 -7.30 11.91 3.01
N ARG A 59 -7.41 10.61 3.33
CA ARG A 59 -6.33 9.59 3.25
C ARG A 59 -5.05 9.93 4.02
N LYS A 60 -5.09 10.95 4.88
CA LYS A 60 -3.98 11.32 5.76
C LYS A 60 -3.92 10.37 6.96
N ARG A 61 -2.70 10.19 7.45
CA ARG A 61 -2.33 9.38 8.61
C ARG A 61 -2.31 10.25 9.86
N PHE A 62 -2.76 9.75 11.00
CA PHE A 62 -2.81 10.50 12.25
C PHE A 62 -2.29 9.64 13.40
N CYS A 63 -1.59 10.27 14.35
CA CYS A 63 -1.17 9.60 15.58
C CYS A 63 -2.37 9.23 16.44
N GLN A 64 -2.15 8.39 17.45
CA GLN A 64 -3.23 7.83 18.27
C GLN A 64 -4.08 8.91 18.98
N ASP A 65 -3.47 10.05 19.38
CA ASP A 65 -4.17 11.20 19.95
C ASP A 65 -5.07 11.96 18.95
N HIS A 66 -4.75 11.87 17.66
CA HIS A 66 -5.47 12.53 16.57
C HIS A 66 -6.22 11.54 15.70
N ALA A 67 -6.32 10.28 16.13
CA ALA A 67 -7.22 9.31 15.56
C ALA A 67 -8.63 9.84 15.77
N GLY A 68 -9.38 10.03 14.68
CA GLY A 68 -10.77 10.47 14.79
C GLY A 68 -11.60 9.44 15.55
N GLY A 69 -12.72 9.88 16.13
CA GLY A 69 -13.65 8.96 16.81
C GLY A 69 -14.37 7.99 15.85
N ASN A 70 -14.26 8.19 14.54
CA ASN A 70 -14.84 7.36 13.49
C ASN A 70 -13.79 7.04 12.40
N ILE A 71 -14.20 6.54 11.24
CA ILE A 71 -13.33 6.29 10.07
C ILE A 71 -12.77 7.58 9.43
N GLU A 72 -13.18 8.74 9.94
CA GLU A 72 -12.79 10.07 9.47
C GLU A 72 -12.05 10.86 10.56
N CYS A 73 -11.10 11.72 10.18
CA CYS A 73 -10.43 12.61 11.13
C CYS A 73 -11.37 13.74 11.60
N SER A 74 -11.01 14.39 12.72
CA SER A 74 -11.82 15.45 13.34
C SER A 74 -12.10 16.64 12.42
N GLU A 75 -11.29 16.87 11.39
CA GLU A 75 -11.53 17.91 10.38
C GLU A 75 -12.50 17.45 9.28
N CYS A 76 -12.50 16.16 8.92
CA CYS A 76 -13.39 15.61 7.89
C CYS A 76 -14.75 15.18 8.44
N SER A 77 -14.84 14.89 9.74
CA SER A 77 -16.07 14.50 10.43
C SER A 77 -16.95 15.69 10.84
N LYS A 78 -16.63 16.92 10.41
CA LYS A 78 -17.42 18.13 10.68
C LYS A 78 -18.57 18.29 9.69
#